data_AF-A0A4R5UN79-F1
#
_entry.id   AF-A0A4R5UN79-F1
#
_cell.length_a   1.000
_cell.length_b   1.000
_cell.length_c   1.000
_cell.angle_alpha   90.00
_cell.angle_beta   90.00
_cell.angle_gamma   90.00
#
_symmetry.space_group_name_H-M   'P 1'
#
loop_
_entity.id
_entity.type
_entity.pdbx_description
1 polymer ?
#
loop_
_entity_poly.entity_id
_entity_poly.type
_entity_poly.pdbx_seq_one_letter_code
_entity_poly.pdbx_strand_id
1 'polypeptide(L)' 'MSLFDNEQPKKPAAHEIGADLSLLSVEELGARVELLKSEILRLEAEMERKAAGRRAADSLFRS' A
#
# COMPACT_ATOMS: atom_id res chain seq x y z
N MET A 1 -18.76 0.43 -22.73
CA MET A 1 -19.04 0.34 -21.28
C MET A 1 -17.88 0.97 -20.53
N SER A 2 -18.18 2.09 -19.86
CA SER A 2 -17.42 2.84 -18.84
C SER A 2 -15.89 2.73 -18.81
N LEU A 3 -15.20 3.70 -19.43
CA LEU A 3 -13.79 4.04 -19.24
C LEU A 3 -13.65 5.14 -18.18
N PHE A 4 -14.30 4.98 -17.03
CA PHE A 4 -14.14 5.88 -15.90
C PHE A 4 -13.40 5.10 -14.81
N ASP A 5 -12.11 4.86 -15.07
CA ASP A 5 -11.19 4.54 -14.00
C ASP A 5 -11.14 5.78 -13.09
N ASN A 6 -11.45 5.55 -11.83
CA ASN A 6 -11.62 6.57 -10.82
C ASN A 6 -10.23 7.15 -10.52
N GLU A 7 -9.80 8.16 -11.29
CA GLU A 7 -8.77 9.10 -10.82
C GLU A 7 -9.38 9.95 -9.71
N GLN A 8 -9.66 9.30 -8.57
CA GLN A 8 -9.84 10.02 -7.32
C GLN A 8 -8.57 10.84 -7.13
N PRO A 9 -8.68 12.13 -6.77
CA PRO A 9 -7.52 12.92 -6.44
C PRO A 9 -6.75 12.14 -5.38
N LYS A 10 -5.57 11.63 -5.75
CA LYS A 10 -4.67 10.96 -4.81
C LYS A 10 -4.43 11.99 -3.72
N LYS A 11 -5.03 11.77 -2.54
CA LYS A 11 -4.79 12.64 -1.39
C LYS A 11 -3.27 12.80 -1.28
N PRO A 12 -2.76 14.04 -1.15
CA PRO A 12 -1.33 14.25 -1.04
C PRO A 12 -0.80 13.31 0.04
N ALA A 13 0.25 12.56 -0.28
CA ALA A 13 0.79 11.57 0.64
C ALA A 13 1.11 12.28 1.95
N ALA A 14 0.53 11.80 3.05
CA ALA A 14 0.75 12.38 4.38
C ALA A 14 2.23 12.31 4.81
N HIS A 15 3.02 11.52 4.10
CA HIS A 15 4.45 11.35 4.28
C HIS A 15 5.13 11.00 2.94
N GLU A 16 6.35 11.51 2.74
CA GLU A 16 7.23 11.15 1.63
C GLU A 16 8.40 10.31 2.15
N ILE A 17 8.67 9.17 1.49
CA ILE A 17 9.73 8.25 1.88
C ILE A 17 11.10 8.91 1.72
N GLY A 18 11.90 8.90 2.79
CA GLY A 18 13.22 9.52 2.79
C GLY A 18 13.20 11.05 2.98
N ALA A 19 12.06 11.65 3.30
CA ALA A 19 11.97 13.06 3.65
C ALA A 19 12.82 13.39 4.89
N ASP A 20 13.36 14.61 4.93
CA ASP A 20 14.08 15.11 6.10
C ASP A 20 13.17 15.12 7.35
N LEU A 21 13.75 14.69 8.46
CA LEU A 21 13.09 14.55 9.75
C LEU A 21 13.53 15.61 10.76
N SER A 22 14.51 16.46 10.41
CA SER A 22 15.15 17.40 11.34
C SER A 22 14.19 18.39 12.00
N LEU A 23 13.08 18.71 11.34
CA LEU A 23 12.07 19.67 11.79
C LEU A 23 10.83 19.02 12.44
N LEU A 24 10.81 17.69 12.59
CA LEU A 24 9.65 16.96 13.11
C LEU A 24 9.78 16.68 14.60
N SER A 25 8.67 16.85 15.30
CA SER A 25 8.50 16.39 16.68
C SER A 25 8.40 14.87 16.79
N VAL A 26 8.58 14.35 18.00
CA VAL A 26 8.44 12.92 18.29
C VAL A 26 7.02 12.43 18.00
N GLU A 27 6.02 13.24 18.31
CA GLU A 27 4.61 12.96 18.08
C GLU A 27 4.29 12.87 16.58
N GLU A 28 4.82 13.80 15.77
CA GLU A 28 4.67 13.77 14.32
C GLU A 28 5.36 12.55 13.69
N LEU A 29 6.55 12.19 14.19
CA LEU A 29 7.23 10.97 13.77
C LEU A 29 6.39 9.73 14.11
N GLY A 30 5.81 9.68 15.31
CA GLY A 30 4.91 8.60 15.72
C GLY A 30 3.70 8.46 14.80
N ALA A 31 3.04 9.57 14.49
CA ALA A 31 1.89 9.57 13.58
C ALA A 31 2.26 9.08 12.16
N ARG A 32 3.43 9.49 11.64
CA ARG A 32 3.94 9.03 10.34
C ARG A 32 4.27 7.54 10.35
N VAL A 33 4.88 7.05 11.42
CA VAL A 33 5.21 5.62 11.58
C VAL A 33 3.92 4.77 11.55
N GLU A 34 2.88 5.17 12.28
CA GLU A 34 1.61 4.42 12.29
C GLU A 34 0.91 4.43 10.93
N LEU A 35 0.97 5.55 10.20
CA LEU A 35 0.48 5.64 8.83
C LEU A 35 1.21 4.66 7.90
N LEU A 36 2.54 4.62 7.97
CA LEU A 36 3.35 3.71 7.16
C LEU A 36 3.13 2.24 7.49
N LYS A 37 3.02 1.89 8.79
CA LYS A 37 2.69 0.52 9.21
C LYS A 37 1.34 0.06 8.66
N SER A 38 0.35 0.94 8.68
CA SER A 38 -0.98 0.65 8.13
C SER A 38 -0.91 0.37 6.63
N GLU A 39 -0.10 1.15 5.89
CA GLU A 39 0.10 0.92 4.46
C GLU A 39 0.88 -0.38 4.18
N ILE A 40 1.89 -0.71 5.00
CA ILE A 40 2.60 -2.01 4.90
C ILE A 40 1.62 -3.17 5.02
N LEU A 41 0.76 -3.16 6.04
CA LEU A 41 -0.23 -4.23 6.24
C LEU A 41 -1.19 -4.37 5.05
N ARG A 42 -1.61 -3.24 4.46
CA ARG A 42 -2.45 -3.25 3.25
C ARG A 42 -1.71 -3.90 2.06
N LEU A 43 -0.45 -3.53 1.84
CA LEU A 43 0.36 -4.07 0.76
C LEU A 43 0.61 -5.57 0.94
N GLU A 44 0.95 -6.00 2.15
CA GLU A 44 1.12 -7.42 2.48
C GLU A 44 -0.16 -8.23 2.24
N ALA A 45 -1.32 -7.71 2.65
CA ALA A 45 -2.60 -8.35 2.41
C ALA A 45 -2.91 -8.50 0.90
N GLU A 46 -2.62 -7.49 0.09
CA GLU A 46 -2.77 -7.56 -1.37
C GLU A 46 -1.76 -8.51 -2.02
N MET A 47 -0.53 -8.55 -1.52
CA MET A 47 0.48 -9.52 -1.95
C MET A 47 -0.02 -10.96 -1.74
N GLU A 48 -0.53 -11.27 -0.55
CA GLU A 48 -1.07 -12.61 -0.26
C GLU A 48 -2.27 -12.96 -1.13
N ARG A 49 -3.20 -12.02 -1.34
CA ARG A 49 -4.33 -12.22 -2.27
C ARG A 49 -3.87 -12.56 -3.68
N LYS A 50 -2.88 -11.82 -4.20
CA LYS A 50 -2.33 -12.05 -5.55
C LYS A 50 -1.54 -13.36 -5.62
N ALA A 51 -0.79 -13.70 -4.57
CA ALA A 51 -0.06 -14.96 -4.49
C ALA A 51 -1.00 -16.16 -4.47
N ALA A 52 -2.08 -16.10 -3.70
CA ALA A 52 -3.11 -17.14 -3.67
C ALA A 52 -3.76 -17.33 -5.04
N GLY A 53 -4.08 -16.24 -5.75
CA GLY A 53 -4.59 -16.30 -7.12
C GLY A 53 -3.61 -16.97 -8.09
N ARG A 54 -2.32 -16.65 -7.99
CA ARG A 54 -1.27 -17.30 -8.80
C ARG A 54 -1.18 -18.80 -8.53
N ARG A 55 -1.15 -19.23 -7.27
CA ARG A 55 -1.09 -20.66 -6.90
C ARG A 55 -2.31 -21.43 -7.43
N ALA A 56 -3.51 -20.84 -7.36
CA ALA A 56 -4.72 -21.44 -7.90
C ALA A 56 -4.71 -21.55 -9.43
N ALA A 57 -4.12 -20.58 -10.13
CA ALA A 57 -3.92 -20.68 -11.57
C ALA A 57 -2.89 -21.77 -11.91
N ASP A 58 -1.76 -21.79 -11.22
CA ASP A 58 -0.68 -22.77 -11.46
C ASP A 58 -1.13 -24.21 -11.25
N SER A 59 -2.07 -24.48 -10.32
CA SER A 59 -2.63 -25.83 -10.12
C SER A 59 -3.62 -26.24 -11.21
N LEU A 60 -4.31 -25.29 -11.84
CA LEU A 60 -5.25 -25.53 -12.95
C LEU A 60 -4.54 -25.80 -14.28
N PHE A 61 -3.35 -25.24 -14.50
CA PHE A 61 -2.59 -25.40 -15.76
C PHE A 61 -1.56 -26.54 -15.74
N ARG A 62 -1.39 -27.24 -14.60
CA ARG A 62 -0.47 -28.39 -14.45
C ARG A 62 -1.15 -29.76 -14.55
N SER A 63 -2.41 -29.82 -15.01
CA SER A 63 -3.12 -31.07 -15.36
C SER A 63 -2.83 -31.52 -16.79
#